data_AF-A0A847YUF4-F1
#
_entry.id   AF-A0A847YUF4-F1
#
_cell.length_a   1.000
_cell.length_b   1.000
_cell.length_c   1.000
_cell.angle_alpha   90.00
_cell.angle_beta   90.00
_cell.angle_gamma   90.00
#
_symmetry.space_group_name_H-M   'P 1'
#
loop_
_entity.id
_entity.type
_entity.pdbx_description
1 polymer ?
#
loop_
_entity_poly.entity_id
_entity_poly.type
_entity_poly.pdbx_seq_one_letter_code
_entity_poly.pdbx_strand_id
1 'polypeptide(L)'
;MNVLDIGPLVDGYRVTKPIPYEVELDKENGIWYAITVPPACWWGEGPDKRSAVDDLVSTLIEVYEFECADQLDDIPPVYLDPPVKDYIERVTQ
;
A
#
# COMPACT_ATOMS: atom_id res chain seq x y z
N MET A 1 -7.57 7.67 -13.22
CA MET A 1 -6.76 7.61 -12.00
C MET A 1 -7.65 7.19 -10.84
N ASN A 2 -7.27 6.13 -10.15
CA ASN A 2 -7.95 5.63 -8.95
C ASN A 2 -7.26 6.20 -7.70
N VAL A 3 -7.92 6.11 -6.55
CA VAL A 3 -7.40 6.62 -5.29
C VAL A 3 -7.76 5.65 -4.17
N LEU A 4 -6.78 5.27 -3.35
CA LEU A 4 -7.05 4.71 -2.03
C LEU A 4 -7.40 5.87 -1.11
N ASP A 5 -8.68 5.99 -0.76
CA ASP A 5 -9.19 7.07 0.09
C ASP A 5 -8.78 6.87 1.55
N ILE A 6 -8.83 7.96 2.32
CA ILE A 6 -8.62 7.92 3.78
C ILE A 6 -9.64 6.97 4.39
N GLY A 7 -9.16 5.89 4.99
CA GLY A 7 -10.04 4.84 5.49
C GLY A 7 -9.31 3.53 5.81
N PRO A 8 -10.07 2.53 6.28
CA PRO A 8 -9.53 1.24 6.64
C PRO A 8 -9.05 0.46 5.40
N LEU A 9 -7.95 -0.25 5.56
CA LEU A 9 -7.43 -1.28 4.67
C LEU A 9 -7.54 -2.66 5.35
N VAL A 10 -6.93 -3.67 4.73
CA VAL A 10 -6.80 -5.01 5.28
C VAL A 10 -6.00 -5.00 6.60
N ASP A 11 -6.23 -6.02 7.43
CA ASP A 11 -5.52 -6.25 8.69
C ASP A 11 -5.53 -5.08 9.70
N GLY A 12 -6.47 -4.15 9.55
CA GLY A 12 -6.64 -3.02 10.45
C GLY A 12 -5.71 -1.84 10.17
N TYR A 13 -4.90 -1.91 9.11
CA TYR A 13 -4.15 -0.77 8.58
C TYR A 13 -5.09 0.32 8.08
N ARG A 14 -4.60 1.56 8.03
CA ARG A 14 -5.41 2.71 7.59
C ARG A 14 -4.61 3.66 6.71
N VAL A 15 -5.23 4.11 5.62
CA VAL A 15 -4.71 5.21 4.80
C VAL A 15 -4.88 6.53 5.53
N THR A 16 -3.79 7.28 5.70
CA THR A 16 -3.78 8.60 6.37
C THR A 16 -3.80 9.78 5.40
N LYS A 17 -3.37 9.55 4.15
CA LYS A 17 -3.48 10.50 3.04
C LYS A 17 -3.85 9.77 1.76
N PRO A 18 -4.67 10.35 0.86
CA PRO A 18 -5.06 9.68 -0.37
C PRO A 18 -3.86 9.21 -1.19
N ILE A 19 -3.86 7.95 -1.62
CA ILE A 19 -2.78 7.35 -2.42
C ILE A 19 -3.30 7.14 -3.84
N PRO A 20 -2.90 7.97 -4.82
CA PRO A 20 -3.30 7.81 -6.20
C PRO A 20 -2.59 6.62 -6.87
N TYR A 21 -3.33 5.86 -7.68
CA TYR A 21 -2.81 4.70 -8.41
C TYR A 21 -3.53 4.48 -9.74
N GLU A 22 -2.89 3.73 -10.63
CA GLU A 22 -3.43 3.32 -11.92
C GLU A 22 -3.56 1.80 -11.99
N VAL A 23 -4.48 1.31 -12.82
CA VAL A 23 -4.71 -0.13 -13.01
C VAL A 23 -4.69 -0.42 -14.51
N GLU A 24 -3.77 -1.29 -14.91
CA GLU A 24 -3.50 -1.60 -16.31
C GLU A 24 -3.51 -3.12 -16.55
N LEU A 25 -3.92 -3.54 -17.74
CA LEU A 25 -3.86 -4.93 -18.16
C LEU A 25 -2.68 -5.10 -19.11
N ASP A 26 -1.74 -5.95 -18.73
CA ASP A 26 -0.78 -6.51 -19.66
C ASP A 26 -1.49 -7.48 -20.59
N LYS A 27 -1.65 -7.06 -21.85
CA LYS A 27 -2.38 -7.82 -22.88
C LYS A 27 -1.61 -9.04 -23.38
N GLU A 28 -0.30 -9.09 -23.18
CA GLU A 28 0.53 -10.21 -23.62
C GLU A 28 0.44 -11.36 -22.62
N ASN A 29 0.50 -11.05 -21.33
CA ASN A 29 0.51 -12.04 -20.26
C ASN A 29 -0.86 -12.26 -19.60
N GLY A 30 -1.84 -11.37 -19.85
CA GLY A 30 -3.17 -11.45 -19.25
C GLY A 30 -3.21 -11.08 -17.76
N ILE A 31 -2.20 -10.37 -17.26
CA ILE A 31 -2.02 -9.99 -15.86
C ILE A 31 -2.41 -8.52 -15.68
N TRP A 32 -3.13 -8.23 -14.59
CA TRP A 32 -3.43 -6.88 -14.18
C TRP A 32 -2.35 -6.35 -13.24
N TYR A 33 -1.98 -5.09 -13.42
CA TYR A 33 -1.09 -4.35 -12.54
C TYR A 33 -1.86 -3.21 -11.88
N ALA A 34 -1.61 -2.97 -10.60
CA ALA A 34 -2.02 -1.77 -9.88
C ALA A 34 -0.77 -1.04 -9.40
N ILE A 35 -0.57 0.22 -9.80
CA ILE A 35 0.72 0.93 -9.62
C ILE A 35 0.47 2.31 -9.00
N THR A 36 1.14 2.65 -7.89
CA THR A 36 1.08 4.01 -7.34
C THR A 36 1.75 5.00 -8.27
N VAL A 37 1.19 6.19 -8.39
CA VAL A 37 1.76 7.25 -9.24
C VAL A 37 2.81 8.07 -8.47
N PRO A 38 3.79 8.69 -9.16
CA PRO A 38 4.90 9.41 -8.54
C PRO A 38 4.50 10.38 -7.41
N PRO A 39 5.35 10.53 -6.37
CA PRO A 39 6.79 10.24 -6.40
C PRO A 39 7.21 8.80 -6.03
N ALA A 40 6.30 7.95 -5.55
CA ALA A 40 6.60 6.54 -5.23
C ALA A 40 5.87 5.61 -6.22
N CYS A 41 6.59 4.62 -6.77
CA CYS A 41 6.04 3.65 -7.72
C CYS A 41 6.11 2.24 -7.13
N TRP A 42 5.19 1.93 -6.23
CA TRP A 42 4.92 0.57 -5.77
C TRP A 42 3.88 -0.07 -6.69
N TRP A 43 3.93 -1.39 -6.85
CA TRP A 43 2.98 -2.10 -7.69
C TRP A 43 2.54 -3.40 -7.05
N GLY A 44 1.33 -3.83 -7.40
CA GLY A 44 0.84 -5.18 -7.19
C GLY A 44 0.31 -5.76 -8.50
N GLU A 45 0.20 -7.09 -8.55
CA GLU A 45 -0.23 -7.82 -9.74
C GLU A 45 -1.27 -8.91 -9.45
N GLY A 46 -2.07 -9.29 -10.45
CA GLY A 46 -3.06 -10.34 -10.27
C GLY A 46 -3.84 -10.75 -11.52
N PRO A 47 -4.58 -11.87 -11.45
CA PRO A 47 -5.38 -12.38 -12.58
C PRO A 47 -6.58 -11.47 -12.94
N ASP A 48 -6.97 -10.58 -12.03
CA ASP A 48 -7.99 -9.57 -12.25
C ASP A 48 -7.64 -8.25 -11.55
N LYS A 49 -8.40 -7.19 -11.86
CA LYS A 49 -8.22 -5.86 -11.29
C LYS A 49 -8.23 -5.85 -9.76
N ARG A 50 -9.08 -6.67 -9.14
CA ARG A 50 -9.25 -6.68 -7.69
C ARG A 50 -8.03 -7.31 -7.04
N SER A 51 -7.60 -8.46 -7.54
CA SER A 51 -6.39 -9.13 -7.04
C SER A 51 -5.14 -8.25 -7.16
N ALA A 52 -4.97 -7.52 -8.27
CA ALA A 52 -3.84 -6.60 -8.41
C ALA A 52 -3.85 -5.46 -7.38
N VAL A 53 -5.04 -4.96 -7.02
CA VAL A 53 -5.20 -3.93 -5.99
C VAL A 53 -4.98 -4.51 -4.59
N ASP A 54 -5.50 -5.71 -4.31
CA ASP A 54 -5.30 -6.40 -3.03
C ASP A 54 -3.79 -6.69 -2.80
N ASP A 55 -3.07 -7.07 -3.87
CA ASP A 55 -1.61 -7.25 -3.85
C ASP A 55 -0.87 -5.94 -3.62
N LEU A 56 -1.25 -4.86 -4.32
CA LEU A 56 -0.68 -3.53 -4.10
C LEU A 56 -0.85 -3.06 -2.64
N VAL A 57 -2.03 -3.28 -2.05
CA VAL A 57 -2.28 -2.95 -0.64
C VAL A 57 -1.35 -3.73 0.28
N SER A 58 -1.10 -5.00 -0.03
CA SER A 58 -0.19 -5.86 0.73
C SER A 58 1.25 -5.34 0.65
N THR A 59 1.71 -4.96 -0.55
CA THR A 59 3.03 -4.32 -0.75
C THR A 59 3.16 -3.02 0.05
N LEU A 60 2.13 -2.16 0.08
CA LEU A 60 2.19 -0.91 0.84
C LEU A 60 2.34 -1.16 2.35
N ILE A 61 1.70 -2.20 2.88
CA ILE A 61 1.83 -2.61 4.28
C ILE A 61 3.26 -3.08 4.57
N GLU A 62 3.81 -3.95 3.73
CA GLU A 62 5.18 -4.46 3.89
C GLU A 62 6.22 -3.33 3.89
N VAL A 63 6.08 -2.36 2.97
CA VAL A 63 6.97 -1.20 2.90
C VAL A 63 6.84 -0.33 4.16
N TYR A 64 5.62 -0.08 4.64
CA TYR A 64 5.41 0.68 5.89
C TYR A 64 6.08 0.00 7.10
N GLU A 65 5.92 -1.32 7.23
CA GLU A 65 6.54 -2.08 8.32
C GLU A 65 8.08 -2.01 8.23
N PHE A 66 8.62 -2.09 7.01
CA PHE A 66 10.04 -1.97 6.74
C PHE A 66 10.60 -0.56 7.08
N GLU A 67 9.90 0.51 6.67
CA GLU A 67 10.24 1.90 7.04
C GLU A 67 10.30 2.09 8.57
N CYS A 68 9.33 1.52 9.28
CA CYS A 68 9.26 1.63 10.73
C CYS A 68 10.37 0.86 11.45
N ALA A 69 10.80 -0.27 10.90
CA ALA A 69 11.81 -1.13 11.50
C ALA A 69 13.23 -0.57 11.34
N ASP A 70 13.58 -0.13 10.13
CA ASP A 70 14.97 0.19 9.78
C ASP A 70 15.29 1.69 9.72
N GLN A 71 14.32 2.59 9.99
CA GLN A 71 14.48 4.05 9.96
C GLN A 71 15.21 4.54 8.69
N LEU A 72 14.86 3.96 7.53
CA LEU A 72 15.57 4.23 6.29
C LEU A 72 15.13 5.58 5.70
N ASP A 73 16.05 6.55 5.71
CA ASP A 73 15.82 7.90 5.18
C ASP A 73 15.58 7.95 3.65
N ASP A 74 15.94 6.89 2.93
CA ASP A 74 15.89 6.83 1.45
C ASP A 74 14.57 6.28 0.89
N ILE A 75 13.67 5.76 1.73
CA ILE A 75 12.39 5.20 1.28
C ILE A 75 11.32 6.32 1.30
N PRO A 76 10.57 6.52 0.20
CA PRO A 76 9.49 7.50 0.19
C PRO A 76 8.41 7.11 1.19
N PRO A 77 7.97 8.02 2.06
CA PRO A 77 7.08 7.69 3.16
C PRO A 77 5.78 7.08 2.67
N VAL A 78 5.44 5.91 3.21
CA VAL A 78 4.13 5.31 3.01
C VAL A 78 3.11 5.92 3.98
N TYR A 79 2.00 6.44 3.45
CA TYR A 79 0.98 7.14 4.23
C TYR A 79 -0.03 6.19 4.90
N LEU A 80 0.49 5.25 5.68
CA LEU A 80 -0.29 4.30 6.46
C LEU A 80 -0.12 4.53 7.97
N ASP A 81 -1.18 4.25 8.72
CA ASP A 81 -1.13 4.06 10.18
C ASP A 81 -1.07 2.57 10.50
N PRO A 82 -0.37 2.17 11.59
CA PRO A 82 -0.33 0.79 12.02
C PRO A 82 -1.71 0.31 12.50
N PRO A 83 -1.92 -1.00 12.61
CA PRO A 83 -3.14 -1.54 13.18
C PRO A 83 -3.39 -0.96 14.57
N VAL A 84 -4.65 -0.64 14.90
CA VAL A 84 -5.01 0.00 16.18
C VAL A 84 -4.46 -0.75 17.39
N LYS A 85 -4.45 -2.09 17.31
CA LYS A 85 -3.90 -2.95 18.36
C LYS A 85 -2.40 -2.67 18.56
N ASP A 86 -1.63 -2.69 17.49
CA ASP A 86 -0.18 -2.50 17.51
C ASP A 86 0.19 -1.07 17.90
N TYR A 87 -0.62 -0.07 17.51
CA TYR A 87 -0.46 1.31 17.97
C TYR A 87 -0.57 1.41 19.49
N ILE A 88 -1.64 0.84 20.08
CA ILE A 88 -1.86 0.86 21.53
C ILE A 88 -0.70 0.19 22.24
N GLU A 89 -0.26 -0.98 21.78
CA GLU A 89 0.87 -1.70 22.35
C GLU A 89 2.17 -0.87 22.30
N ARG A 90 2.45 -0.17 21.18
CA ARG A 90 3.64 0.68 21.05
C ARG A 90 3.65 1.91 21.94
N VAL A 91 2.50 2.56 22.15
CA VAL A 91 2.42 3.84 22.90
C VAL A 91 2.16 3.68 24.40
N THR A 92 1.89 2.45 24.86
CA THR A 92 1.63 2.14 26.26
C THR A 92 2.80 1.41 26.97
N GLN A 93 3.87 1.12 26.24
CA GLN A 93 5.16 0.63 26.76
C GLN A 93 6.09 1.78 27.14
#